data_AF-A0A966QPW8-F1
#
_entry.id   AF-A0A966QPW8-F1
#
_cell.length_a   1.000
_cell.length_b   1.000
_cell.length_c   1.000
_cell.angle_alpha   90.00
_cell.angle_beta   90.00
_cell.angle_gamma   90.00
#
_symmetry.space_group_name_H-M   'P 1'
#
loop_
_entity.id
_entity.type
_entity.pdbx_description
1 polymer ?
#
loop_
_entity_poly.entity_id
_entity_poly.type
_entity_poly.pdbx_seq_one_letter_code
_entity_poly.pdbx_strand_id
1 'polypeptide(L)' 'NVGTSCPAPTSGMLTTVAWQLGSQPAVYALEGAIFVTGAAVQWLKLPVP' A
#
# COMPACT_ATOMS: atom_id res chain seq x y z
N ASN A 1 -4.95 -4.57 -8.18
CA ASN A 1 -6.36 -4.33 -7.76
C ASN A 1 -7.00 -5.69 -7.48
N VAL A 2 -8.07 -5.74 -6.69
CA VAL A 2 -8.75 -6.99 -6.31
C VAL A 2 -10.21 -7.05 -6.77
N GLY A 3 -10.57 -6.18 -7.71
CA GLY A 3 -11.90 -6.12 -8.31
C GLY A 3 -12.88 -5.24 -7.52
N THR A 4 -14.17 -5.38 -7.85
CA THR A 4 -15.26 -4.53 -7.32
C THR A 4 -15.96 -5.09 -6.09
N SER A 5 -15.61 -6.31 -5.70
CA SER A 5 -16.06 -6.89 -4.42
C SER A 5 -15.05 -6.50 -3.33
N CYS A 6 -15.54 -6.01 -2.19
CA CYS A 6 -14.69 -5.68 -1.06
C CYS A 6 -14.07 -6.97 -0.49
N PRO A 7 -12.75 -7.17 -0.61
CA PRO A 7 -12.11 -8.40 -0.16
C PRO A 7 -12.03 -8.42 1.37
N ALA A 8 -12.05 -9.64 1.94
CA ALA A 8 -11.72 -9.81 3.34
C ALA A 8 -10.28 -9.34 3.63
N PRO A 9 -10.01 -8.76 4.82
CA PRO A 9 -8.66 -8.44 5.22
C PRO A 9 -7.74 -9.66 5.15
N THR A 10 -6.54 -9.46 4.60
CA THR A 10 -5.50 -10.49 4.55
C THR A 10 -4.44 -10.16 5.60
N SER A 11 -3.90 -11.18 6.28
CA SER A 11 -2.87 -10.97 7.32
C SER A 11 -1.71 -10.11 6.78
N GLY A 12 -1.38 -9.04 7.50
CA GLY A 12 -0.31 -8.11 7.11
C GLY A 12 -0.67 -7.13 5.99
N MET A 13 -1.93 -7.08 5.53
CA MET A 13 -2.40 -6.16 4.49
C MET A 13 -3.70 -5.46 4.91
N LEU A 14 -3.89 -4.25 4.42
CA LEU A 14 -5.14 -3.49 4.55
C LEU A 14 -6.00 -3.67 3.31
N THR A 15 -7.32 -3.78 3.47
CA THR A 15 -8.26 -3.61 2.36
C THR A 15 -8.53 -2.12 2.18
N THR A 16 -8.28 -1.59 0.99
CA THR A 16 -8.46 -0.16 0.66
C THR A 16 -9.21 0.01 -0.67
N VAL A 17 -9.75 1.21 -0.92
CA VAL A 17 -10.29 1.57 -2.24
C VAL A 17 -9.11 1.94 -3.15
N ALA A 18 -8.97 1.24 -4.27
CA ALA A 18 -7.97 1.57 -5.28
C ALA A 18 -8.41 2.80 -6.09
N TRP A 19 -9.63 2.78 -6.62
CA TRP A 19 -10.24 3.89 -7.33
C TRP A 19 -11.76 3.73 -7.48
N GLN A 20 -12.44 4.81 -7.85
CA GLN A 20 -13.82 4.80 -8.32
C GLN A 20 -13.98 5.81 -9.47
N LEU A 21 -14.55 5.38 -10.59
CA LEU A 21 -14.73 6.22 -11.78
C LEU A 21 -16.21 6.58 -11.95
N GLY A 22 -16.56 7.82 -11.59
CA GLY A 22 -17.93 8.30 -11.66
C GLY A 22 -18.90 7.43 -10.86
N SER A 23 -19.97 6.98 -11.49
CA SER A 23 -20.99 6.11 -10.90
C SER A 23 -20.65 4.61 -10.96
N GLN A 24 -19.50 4.23 -11.54
CA GLN A 24 -19.08 2.84 -11.58
C GLN A 24 -18.75 2.33 -10.17
N PRO A 25 -18.91 1.02 -9.89
CA PRO A 25 -18.52 0.43 -8.61
C PRO A 25 -17.05 0.72 -8.28
N ALA A 26 -16.77 0.95 -7.01
CA ALA A 26 -15.40 1.09 -6.52
C ALA A 26 -14.60 -0.18 -6.79
N VAL A 27 -13.35 -0.01 -7.18
CA VAL A 27 -12.38 -1.10 -7.30
C VAL A 27 -11.47 -1.05 -6.07
N TYR A 28 -11.27 -2.20 -5.43
CA TYR A 28 -10.49 -2.32 -4.20
C TYR A 28 -9.04 -2.75 -4.48
N ALA A 29 -8.18 -2.59 -3.48
CA ALA A 29 -6.83 -3.10 -3.44
C ALA A 29 -6.50 -3.65 -2.05
N LEU A 30 -5.50 -4.55 -2.01
CA LEU A 30 -4.79 -4.88 -0.79
C LEU A 30 -3.54 -4.00 -0.72
N GLU A 31 -3.38 -3.30 0.39
CA GLU A 31 -2.31 -2.34 0.61
C GLU A 31 -1.37 -2.85 1.71
N GLY A 32 -0.07 -2.81 1.44
CA GLY A 32 0.99 -3.08 2.42
C GLY A 32 1.98 -1.94 2.43
N ALA A 33 2.54 -1.63 3.60
CA ALA A 33 3.50 -0.55 3.77
C ALA A 33 4.86 -1.08 4.26
N ILE A 34 5.94 -0.52 3.70
CA ILE A 34 7.31 -0.75 4.19
C ILE A 34 7.85 0.61 4.66
N PHE A 35 8.00 0.74 5.98
CA PHE A 35 8.38 2.01 6.61
C PHE A 35 9.84 2.41 6.36
N VAL A 36 10.72 1.43 6.15
CA VAL A 36 12.15 1.65 5.97
C VAL A 36 12.56 1.15 4.60
N THR A 37 12.60 2.05 3.64
CA THR A 37 13.09 1.79 2.27
C THR A 37 14.22 2.76 1.96
N GLY A 38 13.91 3.97 1.50
CA GLY A 38 14.89 5.02 1.23
C GLY A 38 15.70 5.42 2.46
N ALA A 39 15.08 5.39 3.65
CA ALA A 39 15.76 5.69 4.92
C ALA A 39 16.95 4.75 5.20
N ALA A 40 16.88 3.48 4.78
CA ALA A 40 18.01 2.56 4.92
C ALA A 40 19.22 3.00 4.08
N VAL A 41 18.98 3.46 2.85
CA VAL A 41 20.04 4.00 1.98
C VAL A 41 20.59 5.31 2.54
N GLN A 42 19.74 6.16 3.10
CA GLN A 42 20.19 7.39 3.76
C GLN A 42 21.07 7.10 4.97
N TRP A 43 20.74 6.07 5.76
CA TRP A 43 21.57 5.65 6.89
C TRP A 43 22.99 5.25 6.45
N LEU A 44 23.12 4.50 5.35
CA LEU A 44 24.43 4.13 4.80
C LEU A 44 25.26 5.33 4.32
N LYS A 45 24.61 6.46 3.98
CA LYS A 45 25.28 7.69 3.54
C LYS A 45 25.68 8.60 4.70
N LEU A 46 25.29 8.27 5.93
CA LEU A 46 25.67 9.07 7.09
C LEU A 46 27.19 9.06 7.22
N PRO A 47 27.82 10.23 7.38
CA PRO A 47 29.25 10.28 7.66
C PRO A 47 29.51 9.58 8.99
N VAL A 48 30.49 8.68 8.99
CA VAL A 48 31.04 8.10 10.22
C VAL A 48 31.94 9.17 10.84
N PRO A 49 31.83 9.44 12.15
CA PRO A 49 32.68 10.42 12.83
C PRO A 49 34.18 10.10 12.70
#